data_AF-A0A665WPJ3-F1
#
_entry.id   AF-A0A665WPJ3-F1
#
_cell.length_a   1.000
_cell.length_b   1.000
_cell.length_c   1.000
_cell.angle_alpha   90.00
_cell.angle_beta   90.00
_cell.angle_gamma   90.00
#
_symmetry.space_group_name_H-M   'P 1'
#
loop_
_entity.id
_entity.type
_entity.pdbx_description
1 polymer ?
#
loop_
_entity_poly.entity_id
_entity_poly.type
_entity_poly.pdbx_seq_one_letter_code
_entity_poly.pdbx_strand_id
1 'polypeptide(L)'
;MAGVNTMEKKLAEYKCDTNEAICLKLVRFPEDVEDDGTTFHPEYSHQIFGDDEVAFGYKGLQIQLFYTAGNLSTLFKVKYSSKVTETFDCVEPDDVEGKIREIVPAGFTCNTDDFISLLEKEANFKPFGTLLHTYTVHSEEAGELTYQIHKADITCPGFQEYHERLQTFLMWFIETASFIDADDDRWDFFLVFEKYNKDGETLYATVGYMTVYNYYVYPDKTRPRVSQMLILPPFQGEGHGAQLLEAVHRFYCSLPKVQDITAEDPSENYVKLRDYVLVKLCQGLPSFAVDKLPLGFSADMIKEAQDKLKINKKHARRVYEILRLRATDMSDKEKAREYRLEVKKRLFGPYRKNQRELTKMRKCLRPEELVSHMGQMDTQTQHEELEKSYQVVVEDYRRIIERLATQA
;
A
#
# COMPACT_ATOMS: atom_id res chain seq x y z
N MET A 1 30.19 -12.60 -36.97
CA MET A 1 30.23 -11.95 -35.64
C MET A 1 29.95 -10.44 -35.68
N ALA A 2 30.54 -9.66 -36.60
CA ALA A 2 30.26 -8.20 -36.66
C ALA A 2 28.81 -7.83 -37.03
N GLY A 3 28.15 -8.59 -37.92
CA GLY A 3 26.75 -8.34 -38.32
C GLY A 3 25.72 -8.62 -37.22
N VAL A 4 25.91 -9.69 -36.44
CA VAL A 4 25.04 -10.07 -35.31
C VAL A 4 25.06 -8.98 -34.23
N ASN A 5 26.25 -8.48 -33.89
CA ASN A 5 26.44 -7.40 -32.91
C ASN A 5 25.82 -6.05 -33.37
N THR A 6 25.70 -5.83 -34.69
CA THR A 6 25.06 -4.61 -35.22
C THR A 6 23.53 -4.71 -35.19
N MET A 7 22.99 -5.91 -35.38
CA MET A 7 21.56 -6.21 -35.32
C MET A 7 21.05 -6.19 -33.87
N GLU A 8 21.79 -6.79 -32.94
CA GLU A 8 21.50 -6.73 -31.50
C GLU A 8 21.46 -5.28 -30.99
N LYS A 9 22.39 -4.43 -31.43
CA LYS A 9 22.37 -3.00 -31.08
C LYS A 9 21.18 -2.24 -31.64
N LYS A 10 20.71 -2.60 -32.84
CA LYS A 10 19.50 -2.00 -33.44
C LYS A 10 18.23 -2.44 -32.72
N LEU A 11 18.14 -3.72 -32.36
CA LEU A 11 16.99 -4.28 -31.65
C LEU A 11 16.92 -3.84 -30.18
N ALA A 12 18.05 -3.48 -29.57
CA ALA A 12 18.09 -2.91 -28.23
C ALA A 12 17.29 -1.60 -28.12
N GLU A 13 17.26 -0.76 -29.18
CA GLU A 13 16.47 0.48 -29.20
C GLU A 13 14.95 0.24 -29.26
N TYR A 14 14.51 -1.00 -29.51
CA TYR A 14 13.11 -1.40 -29.55
C TYR A 14 12.66 -2.12 -28.27
N LYS A 15 13.52 -2.15 -27.24
CA LYS A 15 13.16 -2.58 -25.89
C LYS A 15 12.90 -1.34 -25.05
N CYS A 16 11.71 -1.23 -24.49
CA CYS A 16 11.32 -0.13 -23.62
C CYS A 16 11.05 -0.67 -22.22
N ASP A 17 11.62 -0.01 -21.21
CA ASP A 17 11.22 -0.18 -19.81
C ASP A 17 9.77 0.29 -19.67
N THR A 18 8.90 -0.60 -19.20
CA THR A 18 7.46 -0.32 -19.11
C THR A 18 7.09 0.51 -17.89
N ASN A 19 7.91 0.53 -16.83
CA ASN A 19 7.72 1.46 -15.71
C ASN A 19 7.96 2.91 -16.17
N GLU A 20 8.92 3.14 -17.07
CA GLU A 20 9.14 4.46 -17.67
C GLU A 20 8.15 4.79 -18.79
N ALA A 21 7.77 3.80 -19.62
CA ALA A 21 6.89 4.03 -20.76
C ALA A 21 5.43 4.29 -20.38
N ILE A 22 4.94 3.73 -19.26
CA ILE A 22 3.58 3.97 -18.77
C ILE A 22 3.50 5.33 -18.09
N CYS A 23 2.68 6.22 -18.65
CA CYS A 23 2.44 7.56 -18.12
C CYS A 23 1.05 7.63 -17.49
N LEU A 24 1.00 7.81 -16.17
CA LEU A 24 -0.23 7.98 -15.40
C LEU A 24 -0.47 9.47 -15.08
N LYS A 25 -1.72 9.92 -15.16
CA LYS A 25 -2.13 11.28 -14.77
C LYS A 25 -3.48 11.30 -14.08
N LEU A 26 -3.65 12.22 -13.14
CA LEU A 26 -4.94 12.60 -12.55
C LEU A 26 -5.28 14.02 -12.99
N VAL A 27 -6.20 14.16 -13.93
CA VAL A 27 -6.50 15.40 -14.65
C VAL A 27 -7.67 16.14 -13.98
N ARG A 28 -7.43 17.34 -13.48
CA ARG A 28 -8.46 18.25 -12.92
C ARG A 28 -8.88 19.30 -13.95
N PHE A 29 -7.91 19.79 -14.71
CA PHE A 29 -8.07 20.84 -15.71
C PHE A 29 -7.53 20.38 -17.08
N PRO A 30 -8.05 20.91 -18.20
CA PRO A 30 -7.58 20.54 -19.53
C PRO A 30 -6.07 20.72 -19.72
N GLU A 31 -5.47 21.70 -19.04
CA GLU A 31 -4.04 21.99 -19.13
C GLU A 31 -3.19 20.85 -18.55
N ASP A 32 -3.70 20.11 -17.57
CA ASP A 32 -2.97 18.99 -16.94
C ASP A 32 -2.68 17.84 -17.93
N VAL A 33 -3.45 17.75 -19.02
CA VAL A 33 -3.28 16.73 -20.08
C VAL A 33 -1.92 16.88 -20.77
N GLU A 34 -1.48 18.11 -21.00
CA GLU A 34 -0.24 18.45 -21.70
C GLU A 34 0.89 18.84 -20.74
N ASP A 35 0.60 18.98 -19.43
CA ASP A 35 1.61 19.28 -18.42
C ASP A 35 2.35 18.01 -17.96
N ASP A 36 3.52 17.74 -18.53
CA ASP A 36 4.36 16.61 -18.15
C ASP A 36 4.73 16.55 -16.66
N GLY A 37 4.70 17.68 -15.93
CA GLY A 37 5.00 17.76 -14.50
C GLY A 37 3.99 17.02 -13.60
N THR A 38 2.79 16.75 -14.10
CA THR A 38 1.75 15.98 -13.38
C THR A 38 1.82 14.47 -13.64
N THR A 39 2.74 14.04 -14.50
CA THR A 39 2.90 12.61 -14.84
C THR A 39 3.57 11.87 -13.70
N PHE A 40 3.05 10.69 -13.37
CA PHE A 40 3.70 9.73 -12.51
C PHE A 40 3.72 8.35 -13.17
N HIS A 41 4.55 7.46 -12.63
CA HIS A 41 4.90 6.19 -13.25
C HIS A 41 4.61 5.03 -12.30
N PRO A 42 4.34 3.81 -12.82
CA PRO A 42 4.26 2.60 -12.01
C PRO A 42 5.55 2.34 -11.23
N GLU A 43 5.40 1.71 -10.06
CA GLU A 43 6.52 1.07 -9.35
C GLU A 43 6.71 -0.38 -9.82
N TYR A 44 5.64 -1.00 -10.30
CA TYR A 44 5.61 -2.37 -10.79
C TYR A 44 4.83 -2.45 -12.10
N SER A 45 5.30 -3.28 -13.02
CA SER A 45 4.59 -3.66 -14.25
C SER A 45 4.80 -5.14 -14.60
N HIS A 46 5.55 -5.88 -13.79
CA HIS A 46 5.91 -7.28 -14.04
C HIS A 46 4.72 -8.23 -14.18
N GLN A 47 3.60 -7.96 -13.50
CA GLN A 47 2.40 -8.77 -13.65
C GLN A 47 1.79 -8.66 -15.07
N ILE A 48 2.06 -7.58 -15.80
CA ILE A 48 1.55 -7.31 -17.15
C ILE A 48 2.62 -7.63 -18.21
N PHE A 49 3.87 -7.20 -17.97
CA PHE A 49 4.96 -7.25 -18.95
C PHE A 49 6.07 -8.27 -18.62
N GLY A 50 5.86 -9.11 -17.59
CA GLY A 50 6.81 -10.13 -17.17
C GLY A 50 7.93 -9.59 -16.27
N ASP A 51 8.71 -10.48 -15.66
CA ASP A 51 9.71 -10.14 -14.62
C ASP A 51 10.75 -9.11 -15.04
N ASP A 52 11.04 -9.00 -16.35
CA ASP A 52 11.99 -8.01 -16.89
C ASP A 52 11.38 -6.61 -17.06
N GLU A 53 10.05 -6.47 -16.94
CA GLU A 53 9.31 -5.20 -17.05
C GLU A 53 9.59 -4.44 -18.36
N VAL A 54 9.74 -5.20 -19.46
CA VAL A 54 10.11 -4.68 -20.78
C VAL A 54 9.06 -5.01 -21.83
N ALA A 55 8.72 -4.03 -22.67
CA ALA A 55 7.97 -4.22 -23.90
C ALA A 55 8.91 -4.17 -25.11
N PHE A 56 8.82 -5.16 -25.98
CA PHE A 56 9.60 -5.27 -27.21
C PHE A 56 8.83 -4.81 -28.45
N GLY A 57 9.56 -4.22 -29.38
CA GLY A 57 9.10 -3.93 -30.73
C GLY A 57 8.71 -2.47 -30.96
N TYR A 58 8.97 -1.59 -30.00
CA TYR A 58 8.60 -0.17 -30.05
C TYR A 58 9.78 0.72 -29.70
N LYS A 59 9.95 1.83 -30.42
CA LYS A 59 10.94 2.86 -30.10
C LYS A 59 10.25 4.11 -29.58
N GLY A 60 10.68 4.61 -28.43
CA GLY A 60 10.04 5.77 -27.77
C GLY A 60 8.59 5.47 -27.43
N LEU A 61 8.33 4.27 -26.88
CA LEU A 61 7.01 3.83 -26.47
C LEU A 61 6.50 4.72 -25.34
N GLN A 62 5.25 5.16 -25.45
CA GLN A 62 4.52 5.85 -24.41
C GLN A 62 3.12 5.25 -24.29
N ILE A 63 2.78 4.73 -23.13
CA ILE A 63 1.48 4.14 -22.80
C ILE A 63 0.76 5.14 -21.88
N GLN A 64 -0.09 5.97 -22.45
CA GLN A 64 -0.81 7.01 -21.72
C GLN A 64 -2.09 6.43 -21.11
N LEU A 65 -2.16 6.45 -19.77
CA LEU A 65 -3.36 6.12 -18.98
C LEU A 65 -3.70 7.34 -18.13
N PHE A 66 -4.54 8.22 -18.67
CA PHE A 66 -4.95 9.44 -17.98
C PHE A 66 -6.35 9.27 -17.41
N TYR A 67 -6.57 9.79 -16.21
CA TYR A 67 -7.81 9.62 -15.48
C TYR A 67 -8.37 10.99 -15.10
N THR A 68 -9.68 11.20 -15.23
CA THR A 68 -10.29 12.38 -14.58
C THR A 68 -10.12 12.27 -13.07
N ALA A 69 -9.80 13.37 -12.39
CA ALA A 69 -9.29 13.32 -11.03
C ALA A 69 -10.27 12.68 -10.02
N GLY A 70 -11.58 12.86 -10.19
CA GLY A 70 -12.64 12.34 -9.34
C GLY A 70 -13.15 10.98 -9.78
N ASN A 71 -13.94 10.93 -10.86
CA ASN A 71 -14.62 9.73 -11.36
C ASN A 71 -13.67 8.70 -12.00
N LEU A 72 -12.41 9.08 -12.25
CA LEU A 72 -11.41 8.23 -12.87
C LEU A 72 -11.81 7.78 -14.28
N SER A 73 -12.61 8.55 -15.01
CA SER A 73 -12.91 8.26 -16.42
C SER A 73 -11.59 8.21 -17.18
N THR A 74 -11.38 7.20 -18.03
CA THR A 74 -10.03 6.84 -18.51
C THR A 74 -9.80 7.19 -19.97
N LEU A 75 -8.67 7.82 -20.27
CA LEU A 75 -8.06 7.88 -21.59
C LEU A 75 -6.97 6.82 -21.68
N PHE A 76 -7.01 5.99 -22.72
CA PHE A 76 -5.96 5.03 -23.03
C PHE A 76 -5.42 5.27 -24.44
N LYS A 77 -4.13 5.61 -24.57
CA LYS A 77 -3.45 5.78 -25.86
C LYS A 77 -2.06 5.16 -25.83
N VAL A 78 -1.70 4.46 -26.89
CA VAL A 78 -0.33 4.02 -27.12
C VAL A 78 0.29 4.89 -28.21
N LYS A 79 1.45 5.49 -27.93
CA LYS A 79 2.25 6.28 -28.86
C LYS A 79 3.63 5.66 -28.99
N TYR A 80 4.23 5.77 -30.17
CA TYR A 80 5.61 5.36 -30.42
C TYR A 80 6.15 6.09 -31.65
N SER A 81 7.47 6.25 -31.72
CA SER A 81 8.14 6.87 -32.87
C SER A 81 8.34 5.90 -34.03
N SER A 82 8.61 4.63 -33.72
CA SER A 82 8.67 3.54 -34.70
C SER A 82 8.28 2.21 -34.05
N LYS A 83 7.80 1.27 -34.87
CA LYS A 83 7.43 -0.10 -34.50
C LYS A 83 8.15 -1.07 -35.42
N VAL A 84 8.61 -2.20 -34.89
CA VAL A 84 9.20 -3.25 -35.75
C VAL A 84 8.15 -3.75 -36.73
N THR A 85 8.58 -4.02 -37.96
CA THR A 85 7.71 -4.53 -39.03
C THR A 85 8.24 -5.87 -39.51
N GLU A 86 7.37 -6.71 -40.08
CA GLU A 86 7.76 -8.01 -40.66
C GLU A 86 8.94 -7.90 -41.63
N THR A 87 9.05 -6.77 -42.34
CA THR A 87 10.11 -6.47 -43.29
C THR A 87 11.49 -6.24 -42.67
N PHE A 88 11.58 -5.99 -41.36
CA PHE A 88 12.83 -5.60 -40.71
C PHE A 88 13.58 -6.78 -40.09
N ASP A 89 12.92 -7.71 -39.39
CA ASP A 89 13.68 -8.65 -38.52
C ASP A 89 13.01 -10.02 -38.21
N CYS A 90 11.92 -10.43 -38.90
CA CYS A 90 11.18 -11.69 -38.63
C CYS A 90 10.69 -11.89 -37.16
N VAL A 91 10.58 -10.81 -36.37
CA VAL A 91 10.06 -10.84 -34.99
C VAL A 91 8.84 -9.94 -34.89
N GLU A 92 7.80 -10.42 -34.21
CA GLU A 92 6.58 -9.65 -33.95
C GLU A 92 6.74 -8.74 -32.72
N PRO A 93 6.21 -7.51 -32.75
CA PRO A 93 6.16 -6.63 -31.59
C PRO A 93 5.16 -7.15 -30.55
N ASP A 94 5.41 -6.85 -29.28
CA ASP A 94 4.48 -7.22 -28.21
C ASP A 94 3.11 -6.55 -28.39
N ASP A 95 2.04 -7.25 -28.03
CA ASP A 95 0.69 -6.68 -27.98
C ASP A 95 0.47 -5.87 -26.69
N VAL A 96 1.09 -4.68 -26.66
CA VAL A 96 0.98 -3.72 -25.55
C VAL A 96 -0.49 -3.32 -25.31
N GLU A 97 -1.28 -3.13 -26.38
CA GLU A 97 -2.67 -2.73 -26.23
C GLU A 97 -3.54 -3.84 -25.63
N GLY A 98 -3.38 -5.08 -26.10
CA GLY A 98 -4.08 -6.24 -25.56
C GLY A 98 -3.79 -6.42 -24.07
N LYS A 99 -2.51 -6.39 -23.68
CA LYS A 99 -2.08 -6.51 -22.28
C LYS A 99 -2.70 -5.46 -21.35
N ILE A 100 -2.76 -4.19 -21.77
CA ILE A 100 -3.38 -3.14 -20.95
C ILE A 100 -4.90 -3.31 -20.88
N ARG A 101 -5.55 -3.74 -21.97
CA ARG A 101 -7.01 -4.01 -21.99
C ARG A 101 -7.43 -5.18 -21.11
N GLU A 102 -6.52 -6.07 -20.71
CA GLU A 102 -6.83 -7.15 -19.77
C GLU A 102 -7.11 -6.63 -18.35
N ILE A 103 -6.54 -5.49 -17.98
CA ILE A 103 -6.66 -4.92 -16.63
C ILE A 103 -7.50 -3.64 -16.58
N VAL A 104 -7.55 -2.86 -17.66
CA VAL A 104 -8.35 -1.62 -17.72
C VAL A 104 -9.79 -1.95 -18.14
N PRO A 105 -10.82 -1.51 -17.38
CA PRO A 105 -12.20 -1.79 -17.73
C PRO A 105 -12.60 -1.16 -19.08
N ALA A 106 -13.56 -1.76 -19.76
CA ALA A 106 -14.12 -1.21 -20.99
C ALA A 106 -14.75 0.18 -20.77
N GLY A 107 -14.84 0.97 -21.84
CA GLY A 107 -15.43 2.32 -21.78
C GLY A 107 -14.41 3.45 -21.63
N PHE A 108 -13.10 3.16 -21.68
CA PHE A 108 -12.08 4.17 -21.89
C PHE A 108 -12.26 4.85 -23.26
N THR A 109 -11.80 6.09 -23.37
CA THR A 109 -11.64 6.79 -24.65
C THR A 109 -10.23 6.64 -25.19
N CYS A 110 -10.05 6.74 -26.50
CA CYS A 110 -8.75 6.78 -27.17
C CYS A 110 -8.45 8.17 -27.74
N ASN A 111 -9.35 9.14 -27.59
CA ASN A 111 -9.21 10.49 -28.12
C ASN A 111 -9.18 11.54 -27.01
N THR A 112 -8.32 12.55 -27.19
CA THR A 112 -8.12 13.61 -26.20
C THR A 112 -9.34 14.52 -26.10
N ASP A 113 -10.00 14.86 -27.22
CA ASP A 113 -11.18 15.74 -27.19
C ASP A 113 -12.37 15.10 -26.47
N ASP A 114 -12.56 13.79 -26.67
CA ASP A 114 -13.59 13.01 -25.98
C ASP A 114 -13.30 12.94 -24.47
N PHE A 115 -12.02 12.83 -24.09
CA PHE A 115 -11.59 12.86 -22.70
C PHE A 115 -11.84 14.22 -22.04
N ILE A 116 -11.55 15.33 -22.74
CA ILE A 116 -11.87 16.68 -22.28
C ILE A 116 -13.39 16.84 -22.10
N SER A 117 -14.18 16.28 -23.01
CA SER A 117 -15.65 16.27 -22.89
C SER A 117 -16.16 15.46 -21.68
N LEU A 118 -15.42 14.42 -21.26
CA LEU A 118 -15.70 13.69 -20.02
C LEU A 118 -15.32 14.52 -18.78
N LEU A 119 -14.19 15.24 -18.84
CA LEU A 119 -13.71 16.12 -17.76
C LEU A 119 -14.70 17.25 -17.44
N GLU A 120 -15.44 17.75 -18.43
CA GLU A 120 -16.52 18.72 -18.20
C GLU A 120 -17.68 18.14 -17.36
N LYS A 121 -17.91 16.83 -17.43
CA LYS A 121 -18.98 16.15 -16.67
C LYS A 121 -18.58 15.84 -15.23
N GLU A 122 -17.33 16.08 -14.86
CA GLU A 122 -16.77 15.79 -13.54
C GLU A 122 -17.48 16.55 -12.41
N ALA A 123 -18.10 17.69 -12.70
CA ALA A 123 -18.98 18.43 -11.78
C ALA A 123 -20.10 17.56 -11.17
N ASN A 124 -20.58 16.57 -11.93
CA ASN A 124 -21.64 15.64 -11.51
C ASN A 124 -21.13 14.53 -10.58
N PHE A 125 -19.82 14.31 -10.52
CA PHE A 125 -19.23 13.33 -9.63
C PHE A 125 -19.41 13.74 -8.17
N LYS A 126 -19.74 12.75 -7.33
CA LYS A 126 -19.83 12.90 -5.87
C LYS A 126 -19.20 11.67 -5.21
N PRO A 127 -18.52 11.84 -4.06
CA PRO A 127 -17.98 10.73 -3.27
C PRO A 127 -19.03 9.66 -2.98
N PHE A 128 -18.64 8.39 -3.11
CA PHE A 128 -19.52 7.25 -2.84
C PHE A 128 -19.65 6.98 -1.35
N GLY A 129 -20.82 6.48 -0.94
CA GLY A 129 -21.07 5.95 0.39
C GLY A 129 -21.28 7.02 1.46
N THR A 130 -20.88 6.69 2.69
CA THR A 130 -21.12 7.51 3.89
C THR A 130 -19.84 8.22 4.33
N LEU A 131 -19.91 9.54 4.51
CA LEU A 131 -18.82 10.33 5.07
C LEU A 131 -18.49 9.88 6.51
N LEU A 132 -17.24 9.48 6.74
CA LEU A 132 -16.73 9.09 8.06
C LEU A 132 -15.92 10.20 8.72
N HIS A 133 -15.13 10.94 7.94
CA HIS A 133 -14.20 11.92 8.49
C HIS A 133 -13.92 13.04 7.48
N THR A 134 -13.66 14.25 7.98
CA THR A 134 -13.17 15.39 7.21
C THR A 134 -11.96 15.95 7.94
N TYR A 135 -10.90 16.27 7.22
CA TYR A 135 -9.69 16.88 7.76
C TYR A 135 -9.12 17.90 6.78
N THR A 136 -8.30 18.81 7.28
CA THR A 136 -7.59 19.79 6.46
C THR A 136 -6.08 19.60 6.55
N VAL A 137 -5.39 19.93 5.46
CA VAL A 137 -3.92 19.99 5.40
C VAL A 137 -3.54 21.37 4.91
N HIS A 138 -2.56 21.98 5.58
CA HIS A 138 -2.02 23.26 5.15
C HIS A 138 -0.95 23.02 4.07
N SER A 139 -1.14 23.63 2.91
CA SER A 139 -0.19 23.74 1.82
C SER A 139 0.30 25.19 1.74
N GLU A 140 1.61 25.38 1.64
CA GLU A 140 2.21 26.72 1.48
C GLU A 140 1.74 27.40 0.18
N GLU A 141 1.46 26.61 -0.86
CA GLU A 141 1.07 27.11 -2.19
C GLU A 141 -0.46 27.24 -2.34
N ALA A 142 -1.20 26.22 -1.89
CA ALA A 142 -2.65 26.13 -2.11
C ALA A 142 -3.50 26.55 -0.90
N GLY A 143 -2.86 26.93 0.22
CA GLY A 143 -3.55 27.32 1.45
C GLY A 143 -4.13 26.11 2.18
N GLU A 144 -5.40 26.17 2.57
CA GLU A 144 -6.05 25.08 3.31
C GLU A 144 -6.76 24.11 2.34
N LEU A 145 -6.20 22.91 2.20
CA LEU A 145 -6.79 21.84 1.41
C LEU A 145 -7.70 20.97 2.29
N THR A 146 -8.90 20.68 1.81
CA THR A 146 -9.90 19.90 2.56
C THR A 146 -10.05 18.51 1.98
N TYR A 147 -10.03 17.50 2.84
CA TYR A 147 -10.15 16.09 2.47
C TYR A 147 -11.29 15.41 3.21
N GLN A 148 -11.82 14.36 2.61
CA GLN A 148 -12.90 13.55 3.15
C GLN A 148 -12.59 12.07 3.04
N ILE A 149 -12.96 11.30 4.06
CA ILE A 149 -12.89 9.84 4.06
C ILE A 149 -14.32 9.31 4.09
N HIS A 150 -14.67 8.47 3.13
CA HIS A 150 -15.99 7.84 3.01
C HIS A 150 -15.88 6.33 3.11
N LYS A 151 -16.94 5.67 3.58
CA LYS A 151 -17.11 4.23 3.50
C LYS A 151 -18.16 3.91 2.45
N ALA A 152 -17.80 3.10 1.46
CA ALA A 152 -18.69 2.59 0.44
C ALA A 152 -18.80 1.05 0.51
N ASP A 153 -19.77 0.53 -0.23
CA ASP A 153 -19.97 -0.88 -0.52
C ASP A 153 -20.50 -1.00 -1.96
N ILE A 154 -20.53 -2.22 -2.50
CA ILE A 154 -20.93 -2.47 -3.89
C ILE A 154 -22.40 -2.13 -4.20
N THR A 155 -23.22 -1.91 -3.18
CA THR A 155 -24.63 -1.51 -3.36
C THR A 155 -24.78 -0.02 -3.70
N CYS A 156 -23.72 0.77 -3.55
CA CYS A 156 -23.67 2.17 -3.93
C CYS A 156 -23.77 2.30 -5.48
N PRO A 157 -24.79 2.98 -6.04
CA PRO A 157 -24.94 3.12 -7.48
C PRO A 157 -23.70 3.75 -8.14
N GLY A 158 -23.17 3.11 -9.18
CA GLY A 158 -21.99 3.56 -9.91
C GLY A 158 -20.64 3.26 -9.25
N PHE A 159 -20.64 2.69 -8.03
CA PHE A 159 -19.40 2.42 -7.29
C PHE A 159 -18.63 1.25 -7.89
N GLN A 160 -19.31 0.21 -8.38
CA GLN A 160 -18.65 -0.95 -8.99
C GLN A 160 -17.79 -0.52 -10.18
N GLU A 161 -18.34 0.25 -11.10
CA GLU A 161 -17.63 0.74 -12.29
C GLU A 161 -16.49 1.69 -11.90
N TYR A 162 -16.70 2.51 -10.85
CA TYR A 162 -15.63 3.35 -10.30
C TYR A 162 -14.50 2.53 -9.69
N HIS A 163 -14.82 1.50 -8.90
CA HIS A 163 -13.85 0.60 -8.30
C HIS A 163 -13.06 -0.16 -9.36
N GLU A 164 -13.72 -0.61 -10.44
CA GLU A 164 -13.05 -1.25 -11.57
C GLU A 164 -12.00 -0.36 -12.23
N ARG A 165 -12.24 0.96 -12.31
CA ARG A 165 -11.23 1.93 -12.78
C ARG A 165 -10.13 2.14 -11.76
N LEU A 166 -10.48 2.25 -10.47
CA LEU A 166 -9.54 2.49 -9.37
C LEU A 166 -8.61 1.31 -9.11
N GLN A 167 -9.08 0.06 -9.20
CA GLN A 167 -8.29 -1.11 -8.87
C GLN A 167 -7.12 -1.31 -9.84
N THR A 168 -7.18 -0.75 -11.05
CA THR A 168 -6.05 -0.78 -12.01
C THR A 168 -4.77 -0.22 -11.41
N PHE A 169 -4.86 0.79 -10.54
CA PHE A 169 -3.71 1.37 -9.86
C PHE A 169 -3.02 0.41 -8.91
N LEU A 170 -3.71 -0.62 -8.40
CA LEU A 170 -3.07 -1.62 -7.54
C LEU A 170 -2.03 -2.43 -8.30
N MET A 171 -2.26 -2.71 -9.58
CA MET A 171 -1.33 -3.45 -10.44
C MET A 171 0.00 -2.71 -10.62
N TRP A 172 -0.02 -1.39 -10.44
CA TRP A 172 1.14 -0.52 -10.60
C TRP A 172 1.91 -0.25 -9.30
N PHE A 173 1.26 -0.41 -8.14
CA PHE A 173 1.78 0.10 -6.86
C PHE A 173 1.73 -0.90 -5.70
N ILE A 174 1.21 -2.12 -5.92
CA ILE A 174 1.27 -3.21 -4.97
C ILE A 174 1.79 -4.45 -5.71
N GLU A 175 3.02 -4.86 -5.36
CA GLU A 175 3.78 -5.92 -6.03
C GLU A 175 2.97 -7.20 -6.31
N THR A 176 2.20 -7.67 -5.32
CA THR A 176 1.43 -8.93 -5.42
C THR A 176 -0.08 -8.69 -5.47
N ALA A 177 -0.51 -7.54 -6.02
CA ALA A 177 -1.93 -7.23 -6.18
C ALA A 177 -2.67 -8.29 -6.99
N SER A 178 -3.95 -8.49 -6.65
CA SER A 178 -4.92 -9.19 -7.47
C SER A 178 -6.27 -8.51 -7.32
N PHE A 179 -7.09 -8.50 -8.37
CA PHE A 179 -8.44 -7.98 -8.28
C PHE A 179 -9.30 -8.85 -7.35
N ILE A 180 -10.12 -8.21 -6.55
CA ILE A 180 -11.00 -8.87 -5.59
C ILE A 180 -12.33 -9.27 -6.26
N ASP A 181 -13.00 -10.26 -5.68
CA ASP A 181 -14.39 -10.55 -6.00
C ASP A 181 -15.30 -9.50 -5.34
N ALA A 182 -15.75 -8.53 -6.13
CA ALA A 182 -16.58 -7.42 -5.64
C ALA A 182 -18.02 -7.85 -5.30
N ASP A 183 -18.45 -9.05 -5.69
CA ASP A 183 -19.79 -9.58 -5.37
C ASP A 183 -19.87 -10.13 -3.92
N ASP A 184 -18.73 -10.33 -3.25
CA ASP A 184 -18.68 -10.73 -1.84
C ASP A 184 -19.02 -9.55 -0.92
N ASP A 185 -20.16 -9.65 -0.21
CA ASP A 185 -20.70 -8.63 0.69
C ASP A 185 -19.86 -8.36 1.95
N ARG A 186 -18.74 -9.07 2.12
CA ARG A 186 -17.81 -8.89 3.24
C ARG A 186 -16.73 -7.85 2.98
N TRP A 187 -16.65 -7.30 1.78
CA TRP A 187 -15.73 -6.22 1.45
C TRP A 187 -16.25 -4.86 1.89
N ASP A 188 -15.47 -4.20 2.74
CA ASP A 188 -15.62 -2.79 3.05
C ASP A 188 -14.60 -1.97 2.26
N PHE A 189 -15.07 -0.86 1.67
CA PHE A 189 -14.24 0.08 0.90
C PHE A 189 -14.18 1.42 1.61
N PHE A 190 -12.96 1.93 1.84
CA PHE A 190 -12.74 3.24 2.44
C PHE A 190 -12.02 4.14 1.47
N LEU A 191 -12.66 5.23 1.06
CA LEU A 191 -12.23 6.11 -0.03
C LEU A 191 -11.77 7.46 0.54
N VAL A 192 -10.68 8.01 0.01
CA VAL A 192 -10.19 9.35 0.35
C VAL A 192 -10.39 10.27 -0.85
N PHE A 193 -11.00 11.43 -0.61
CA PHE A 193 -11.21 12.45 -1.63
C PHE A 193 -10.68 13.81 -1.16
N GLU A 194 -10.03 14.55 -2.05
CA GLU A 194 -9.73 15.97 -1.88
C GLU A 194 -10.88 16.80 -2.47
N LYS A 195 -11.31 17.84 -1.76
CA LYS A 195 -12.20 18.86 -2.30
C LYS A 195 -11.38 19.94 -2.99
N TYR A 196 -11.72 20.24 -4.23
CA TYR A 196 -11.14 21.38 -4.95
C TYR A 196 -12.25 22.19 -5.64
N ASN A 197 -11.98 23.46 -5.94
CA ASN A 197 -12.93 24.32 -6.62
C ASN A 197 -12.54 24.50 -8.08
N LYS A 198 -13.52 24.43 -8.98
CA LYS A 198 -13.38 24.71 -10.41
C LYS A 198 -14.63 25.46 -10.86
N ASP A 199 -14.44 26.62 -11.49
CA ASP A 199 -15.53 27.46 -12.02
C ASP A 199 -16.65 27.81 -11.01
N GLY A 200 -16.29 27.95 -9.73
CA GLY A 200 -17.23 28.26 -8.65
C GLY A 200 -17.97 27.03 -8.08
N GLU A 201 -17.71 25.84 -8.61
CA GLU A 201 -18.25 24.58 -8.10
C GLU A 201 -17.22 23.80 -7.28
N THR A 202 -17.70 23.05 -6.28
CA THR A 202 -16.86 22.14 -5.50
C THR A 202 -16.88 20.75 -6.12
N LEU A 203 -15.71 20.31 -6.56
CA LEU A 203 -15.43 19.00 -7.13
C LEU A 203 -14.61 18.16 -6.14
N TYR A 204 -14.44 16.88 -6.48
CA TYR A 204 -13.79 15.89 -5.63
C TYR A 204 -12.76 15.12 -6.45
N ALA A 205 -11.51 15.09 -6.01
CA ALA A 205 -10.45 14.28 -6.60
C ALA A 205 -10.19 13.05 -5.74
N THR A 206 -10.07 11.88 -6.36
CA THR A 206 -9.67 10.63 -5.70
C THR A 206 -8.22 10.74 -5.24
N VAL A 207 -8.00 10.53 -3.95
CA VAL A 207 -6.67 10.56 -3.31
C VAL A 207 -6.13 9.16 -3.07
N GLY A 208 -7.01 8.20 -2.79
CA GLY A 208 -6.63 6.83 -2.50
C GLY A 208 -7.76 6.05 -1.84
N TYR A 209 -7.49 4.80 -1.51
CA TYR A 209 -8.47 3.94 -0.84
C TYR A 209 -7.86 2.78 -0.06
N MET A 210 -8.72 2.06 0.65
CA MET A 210 -8.40 0.82 1.34
C MET A 210 -9.56 -0.18 1.21
N THR A 211 -9.23 -1.44 0.90
CA THR A 211 -10.17 -2.58 0.97
C THR A 211 -9.94 -3.38 2.24
N VAL A 212 -11.02 -3.77 2.90
CA VAL A 212 -10.98 -4.54 4.15
C VAL A 212 -11.97 -5.69 4.08
N TYR A 213 -11.47 -6.92 4.24
CA TYR A 213 -12.33 -8.10 4.27
C TYR A 213 -12.79 -8.43 5.69
N ASN A 214 -14.09 -8.54 5.90
CA ASN A 214 -14.68 -8.90 7.19
C ASN A 214 -14.69 -10.41 7.43
N TYR A 215 -13.58 -10.96 7.92
CA TYR A 215 -13.51 -12.39 8.26
C TYR A 215 -14.43 -12.75 9.41
N TYR A 216 -15.30 -13.74 9.19
CA TYR A 216 -16.09 -14.33 10.26
C TYR A 216 -15.21 -15.04 11.29
N VAL A 217 -15.44 -14.74 12.56
CA VAL A 217 -14.81 -15.39 13.71
C VAL A 217 -15.92 -16.03 14.53
N TYR A 218 -15.94 -17.36 14.57
CA TYR A 218 -16.90 -18.13 15.35
C TYR A 218 -16.90 -17.69 16.83
N PRO A 219 -18.08 -17.60 17.48
CA PRO A 219 -19.42 -17.90 16.96
C PRO A 219 -20.18 -16.71 16.35
N ASP A 220 -19.75 -15.47 16.58
CA ASP A 220 -20.58 -14.30 16.28
C ASP A 220 -19.79 -13.00 16.06
N LYS A 221 -18.48 -13.11 15.84
CA LYS A 221 -17.56 -11.97 15.72
C LYS A 221 -17.02 -11.82 14.30
N THR A 222 -16.38 -10.69 14.06
CA THR A 222 -15.60 -10.44 12.85
C THR A 222 -14.17 -10.01 13.18
N ARG A 223 -13.27 -10.29 12.25
CA ARG A 223 -11.89 -9.78 12.24
C ARG A 223 -11.66 -9.10 10.88
N PRO A 224 -11.87 -7.79 10.79
CA PRO A 224 -11.52 -7.03 9.59
C PRO A 224 -10.03 -7.23 9.27
N ARG A 225 -9.74 -7.55 8.01
CA ARG A 225 -8.38 -7.72 7.50
C ARG A 225 -8.17 -6.74 6.36
N VAL A 226 -7.32 -5.74 6.58
CA VAL A 226 -6.87 -4.82 5.53
C VAL A 226 -6.19 -5.65 4.45
N SER A 227 -6.69 -5.58 3.22
CA SER A 227 -6.17 -6.34 2.09
C SER A 227 -5.32 -5.42 1.22
N GLN A 228 -5.93 -4.41 0.60
CA GLN A 228 -5.21 -3.44 -0.25
C GLN A 228 -5.33 -2.05 0.36
N MET A 229 -4.24 -1.28 0.29
CA MET A 229 -4.23 0.12 0.70
C MET A 229 -3.34 0.90 -0.25
N LEU A 230 -3.88 1.94 -0.86
CA LEU A 230 -3.16 2.80 -1.79
C LEU A 230 -3.52 4.26 -1.55
N ILE A 231 -2.51 5.10 -1.40
CA ILE A 231 -2.61 6.55 -1.63
C ILE A 231 -1.94 6.81 -2.97
N LEU A 232 -2.62 7.47 -3.89
CA LEU A 232 -2.09 7.71 -5.24
C LEU A 232 -0.82 8.57 -5.14
N PRO A 233 0.19 8.33 -6.00
CA PRO A 233 1.52 8.93 -5.86
C PRO A 233 1.55 10.44 -5.65
N PRO A 234 0.73 11.27 -6.34
CA PRO A 234 0.72 12.71 -6.15
C PRO A 234 0.34 13.19 -4.74
N PHE A 235 -0.21 12.31 -3.89
CA PHE A 235 -0.67 12.64 -2.54
C PHE A 235 0.06 11.86 -1.43
N GLN A 236 1.14 11.16 -1.77
CA GLN A 236 1.94 10.42 -0.80
C GLN A 236 2.83 11.34 0.03
N GLY A 237 3.23 10.90 1.23
CA GLY A 237 4.07 11.70 2.13
C GLY A 237 3.31 12.78 2.94
N GLU A 238 2.09 13.12 2.57
CA GLU A 238 1.29 14.20 3.18
C GLU A 238 0.40 13.77 4.37
N GLY A 239 0.52 12.51 4.80
CA GLY A 239 -0.18 11.99 5.98
C GLY A 239 -1.58 11.44 5.74
N HIS A 240 -2.08 11.42 4.49
CA HIS A 240 -3.40 10.86 4.16
C HIS A 240 -3.54 9.37 4.52
N GLY A 241 -2.49 8.57 4.32
CA GLY A 241 -2.51 7.17 4.74
C GLY A 241 -2.72 7.01 6.26
N ALA A 242 -2.19 7.93 7.07
CA ALA A 242 -2.39 7.90 8.52
C ALA A 242 -3.83 8.29 8.89
N GLN A 243 -4.38 9.33 8.24
CA GLN A 243 -5.77 9.73 8.42
C GLN A 243 -6.73 8.60 8.03
N LEU A 244 -6.47 7.93 6.90
CA LEU A 244 -7.26 6.79 6.42
C LEU A 244 -7.26 5.65 7.43
N LEU A 245 -6.09 5.17 7.84
CA LEU A 245 -5.99 4.05 8.79
C LEU A 245 -6.59 4.41 10.16
N GLU A 246 -6.40 5.65 10.63
CA GLU A 246 -7.01 6.13 11.87
C GLU A 246 -8.55 6.17 11.78
N ALA A 247 -9.11 6.66 10.67
CA ALA A 247 -10.55 6.67 10.43
C ALA A 247 -11.13 5.25 10.37
N VAL A 248 -10.44 4.32 9.71
CA VAL A 248 -10.82 2.90 9.65
C VAL A 248 -10.83 2.27 11.05
N HIS A 249 -9.79 2.52 11.86
CA HIS A 249 -9.78 2.08 13.25
C HIS A 249 -10.96 2.66 14.04
N ARG A 250 -11.22 3.97 13.96
CA ARG A 250 -12.37 4.61 14.63
C ARG A 250 -13.70 3.98 14.22
N PHE A 251 -13.90 3.72 12.93
CA PHE A 251 -15.10 3.05 12.40
C PHE A 251 -15.30 1.68 13.05
N TYR A 252 -14.30 0.79 12.99
CA TYR A 252 -14.43 -0.56 13.54
C TYR A 252 -14.46 -0.59 15.07
N CYS A 253 -13.91 0.41 15.76
CA CYS A 253 -14.06 0.56 17.21
C CYS A 253 -15.52 0.77 17.62
N SER A 254 -16.32 1.41 16.76
CA SER A 254 -17.75 1.60 17.00
C SER A 254 -18.59 0.31 16.87
N LEU A 255 -18.01 -0.76 16.33
CA LEU A 255 -18.70 -2.02 16.07
C LEU A 255 -18.38 -3.07 17.16
N PRO A 256 -19.36 -3.50 17.99
CA PRO A 256 -19.11 -4.41 19.11
C PRO A 256 -18.65 -5.82 18.69
N LYS A 257 -19.08 -6.29 17.51
CA LYS A 257 -18.75 -7.63 16.98
C LYS A 257 -17.32 -7.73 16.47
N VAL A 258 -16.63 -6.61 16.25
CA VAL A 258 -15.25 -6.61 15.78
C VAL A 258 -14.32 -6.98 16.93
N GLN A 259 -13.50 -8.01 16.71
CA GLN A 259 -12.52 -8.49 17.68
C GLN A 259 -11.23 -7.68 17.64
N ASP A 260 -10.60 -7.62 16.47
CA ASP A 260 -9.38 -6.87 16.21
C ASP A 260 -9.19 -6.68 14.70
N ILE A 261 -8.35 -5.72 14.30
CA ILE A 261 -8.02 -5.44 12.90
C ILE A 261 -6.66 -6.05 12.57
N THR A 262 -6.57 -6.72 11.44
CA THR A 262 -5.37 -7.36 10.91
C THR A 262 -5.05 -6.86 9.50
N ALA A 263 -3.93 -7.31 8.93
CA ALA A 263 -3.57 -7.09 7.53
C ALA A 263 -3.22 -8.44 6.90
N GLU A 264 -3.45 -8.56 5.60
CA GLU A 264 -3.24 -9.78 4.82
C GLU A 264 -1.77 -10.13 4.69
N ASP A 265 -1.02 -9.35 3.92
CA ASP A 265 0.43 -9.44 3.80
C ASP A 265 1.05 -8.03 3.82
N PRO A 266 1.25 -7.47 5.03
CA PRO A 266 1.60 -6.06 5.16
C PRO A 266 3.03 -5.77 4.71
N SER A 267 3.18 -4.91 3.69
CA SER A 267 4.47 -4.37 3.27
C SER A 267 5.18 -3.60 4.39
N GLU A 268 6.50 -3.42 4.28
CA GLU A 268 7.26 -2.65 5.27
C GLU A 268 6.72 -1.23 5.47
N ASN A 269 6.32 -0.57 4.39
CA ASN A 269 5.74 0.77 4.42
C ASN A 269 4.41 0.78 5.20
N TYR A 270 3.54 -0.21 4.97
CA TYR A 270 2.31 -0.35 5.75
C TYR A 270 2.60 -0.65 7.23
N VAL A 271 3.59 -1.47 7.55
CA VAL A 271 3.99 -1.75 8.94
C VAL A 271 4.43 -0.47 9.65
N LYS A 272 5.27 0.35 9.01
CA LYS A 272 5.74 1.64 9.55
C LYS A 272 4.57 2.60 9.78
N LEU A 273 3.67 2.72 8.80
CA LEU A 273 2.46 3.54 8.91
C LEU A 273 1.56 3.08 10.05
N ARG A 274 1.26 1.78 10.10
CA ARG A 274 0.42 1.17 11.14
C ARG A 274 1.01 1.43 12.52
N ASP A 275 2.30 1.14 12.71
CA ASP A 275 2.93 1.31 14.01
C ASP A 275 2.85 2.77 14.49
N TYR A 276 3.09 3.73 13.60
CA TYR A 276 2.92 5.15 13.91
C TYR A 276 1.47 5.49 14.33
N VAL A 277 0.46 5.08 13.55
CA VAL A 277 -0.95 5.34 13.87
C VAL A 277 -1.36 4.68 15.20
N LEU A 278 -0.96 3.43 15.41
CA LEU A 278 -1.32 2.69 16.62
C LEU A 278 -0.62 3.23 17.86
N VAL A 279 0.63 3.71 17.76
CA VAL A 279 1.30 4.41 18.86
C VAL A 279 0.58 5.72 19.17
N LYS A 280 0.22 6.50 18.15
CA LYS A 280 -0.56 7.75 18.31
C LYS A 280 -1.88 7.50 19.06
N LEU A 281 -2.58 6.41 18.76
CA LEU A 281 -3.83 6.04 19.43
C LEU A 281 -3.63 5.49 20.85
N CYS A 282 -2.57 4.69 21.07
CA CYS A 282 -2.34 4.03 22.36
C CYS A 282 -1.62 4.88 23.40
N GLN A 283 -0.88 5.93 23.02
CA GLN A 283 -0.05 6.70 23.97
C GLN A 283 -0.85 7.36 25.10
N GLY A 284 -2.16 7.57 24.92
CA GLY A 284 -3.07 8.10 25.95
C GLY A 284 -3.73 7.03 26.85
N LEU A 285 -3.45 5.75 26.62
CA LEU A 285 -4.07 4.66 27.38
C LEU A 285 -3.36 4.45 28.74
N PRO A 286 -4.11 4.30 29.85
CA PRO A 286 -3.57 4.02 31.18
C PRO A 286 -2.58 2.85 31.24
N SER A 287 -2.85 1.75 30.53
CA SER A 287 -1.95 0.59 30.53
C SER A 287 -0.59 0.87 29.87
N PHE A 288 -0.51 1.93 29.04
CA PHE A 288 0.70 2.37 28.34
C PHE A 288 1.35 3.62 28.96
N ALA A 289 0.92 4.03 30.16
CA ALA A 289 1.50 5.15 30.88
C ALA A 289 3.00 4.95 31.15
N VAL A 290 3.74 6.06 31.24
CA VAL A 290 5.21 6.06 31.34
C VAL A 290 5.74 5.23 32.51
N ASP A 291 5.04 5.21 33.65
CA ASP A 291 5.40 4.40 34.83
C ASP A 291 5.16 2.89 34.62
N LYS A 292 4.29 2.50 33.69
CA LYS A 292 3.98 1.11 33.36
C LYS A 292 4.96 0.50 32.37
N LEU A 293 5.52 1.30 31.46
CA LEU A 293 6.40 0.81 30.41
C LEU A 293 7.64 0.06 30.96
N PRO A 294 8.36 0.55 32.00
CA PRO A 294 9.48 -0.16 32.60
C PRO A 294 9.15 -1.55 33.14
N LEU A 295 7.89 -1.77 33.57
CA LEU A 295 7.43 -3.01 34.21
C LEU A 295 7.26 -4.19 33.23
N GLY A 296 7.39 -3.94 31.93
CA GLY A 296 7.28 -4.97 30.89
C GLY A 296 5.93 -5.00 30.20
N PHE A 297 5.87 -5.73 29.08
CA PHE A 297 4.63 -5.94 28.33
C PHE A 297 3.60 -6.76 29.14
N SER A 298 2.41 -6.22 29.38
CA SER A 298 1.41 -6.81 30.28
C SER A 298 0.15 -7.31 29.56
N ALA A 299 -0.65 -8.13 30.25
CA ALA A 299 -1.96 -8.55 29.76
C ALA A 299 -2.96 -7.38 29.68
N ASP A 300 -2.82 -6.39 30.57
CA ASP A 300 -3.67 -5.20 30.58
C ASP A 300 -3.45 -4.35 29.33
N MET A 301 -2.20 -4.21 28.87
CA MET A 301 -1.88 -3.55 27.59
C MET A 301 -2.57 -4.23 26.40
N ILE A 302 -2.61 -5.56 26.38
CA ILE A 302 -3.28 -6.32 25.31
C ILE A 302 -4.78 -6.08 25.38
N LYS A 303 -5.36 -6.24 26.57
CA LYS A 303 -6.80 -6.13 26.77
C LYS A 303 -7.30 -4.72 26.47
N GLU A 304 -6.65 -3.70 27.01
CA GLU A 304 -7.06 -2.31 26.80
C GLU A 304 -6.94 -1.89 25.32
N ALA A 305 -5.84 -2.24 24.65
CA ALA A 305 -5.66 -1.95 23.22
C ALA A 305 -6.67 -2.70 22.34
N GLN A 306 -7.01 -3.94 22.67
CA GLN A 306 -8.02 -4.70 21.95
C GLN A 306 -9.43 -4.14 22.19
N ASP A 307 -9.82 -3.94 23.45
CA ASP A 307 -11.17 -3.54 23.83
C ASP A 307 -11.50 -2.13 23.33
N LYS A 308 -10.55 -1.18 23.45
CA LYS A 308 -10.78 0.23 23.10
C LYS A 308 -10.46 0.58 21.67
N LEU A 309 -9.46 -0.07 21.06
CA LEU A 309 -8.89 0.34 19.77
C LEU A 309 -8.90 -0.77 18.70
N LYS A 310 -9.44 -1.96 19.02
CA LYS A 310 -9.46 -3.14 18.15
C LYS A 310 -8.06 -3.55 17.67
N ILE A 311 -7.04 -3.34 18.51
CA ILE A 311 -5.65 -3.63 18.18
C ILE A 311 -5.31 -5.08 18.55
N ASN A 312 -4.80 -5.85 17.59
CA ASN A 312 -4.34 -7.21 17.83
C ASN A 312 -3.13 -7.25 18.79
N LYS A 313 -3.02 -8.31 19.60
CA LYS A 313 -1.89 -8.57 20.52
C LYS A 313 -0.51 -8.35 19.90
N LYS A 314 -0.27 -8.78 18.66
CA LYS A 314 1.03 -8.60 17.99
C LYS A 314 1.35 -7.13 17.76
N HIS A 315 0.34 -6.33 17.40
CA HIS A 315 0.48 -4.90 17.18
C HIS A 315 0.64 -4.15 18.51
N ALA A 316 -0.16 -4.50 19.54
CA ALA A 316 -0.01 -3.94 20.89
C ALA A 316 1.40 -4.16 21.46
N ARG A 317 2.02 -5.31 21.16
CA ARG A 317 3.41 -5.60 21.53
C ARG A 317 4.41 -4.65 20.86
N ARG A 318 4.22 -4.30 19.59
CA ARG A 318 5.09 -3.34 18.88
C ARG A 318 4.91 -1.92 19.42
N VAL A 319 3.66 -1.51 19.64
CA VAL A 319 3.32 -0.24 20.30
C VAL A 319 4.02 -0.11 21.66
N TYR A 320 3.97 -1.16 22.49
CA TYR A 320 4.69 -1.20 23.76
C TYR A 320 6.20 -0.99 23.55
N GLU A 321 6.83 -1.69 22.60
CA GLU A 321 8.28 -1.56 22.37
C GLU A 321 8.67 -0.14 21.93
N ILE A 322 7.87 0.50 21.06
CA ILE A 322 8.11 1.88 20.60
C ILE A 322 7.98 2.87 21.77
N LEU A 323 6.90 2.78 22.55
CA LEU A 323 6.69 3.64 23.71
C LEU A 323 7.75 3.39 24.79
N ARG A 324 8.13 2.12 25.02
CA ARG A 324 9.19 1.74 25.94
C ARG A 324 10.54 2.34 25.51
N LEU A 325 10.85 2.31 24.20
CA LEU A 325 12.06 2.96 23.68
C LEU A 325 12.04 4.46 23.97
N ARG A 326 10.91 5.14 23.69
CA ARG A 326 10.74 6.58 23.98
C ARG A 326 10.95 6.91 25.45
N ALA A 327 10.53 6.02 26.36
CA ALA A 327 10.68 6.18 27.80
C ALA A 327 12.03 5.69 28.37
N THR A 328 12.90 5.13 27.53
CA THR A 328 14.19 4.55 27.97
C THR A 328 15.33 5.50 27.66
N ASP A 329 16.11 5.86 28.68
CA ASP A 329 17.40 6.51 28.50
C ASP A 329 18.40 5.51 27.91
N MET A 330 18.67 5.65 26.61
CA MET A 330 19.57 4.75 25.88
C MET A 330 21.06 5.03 26.15
N SER A 331 21.40 6.09 26.89
CA SER A 331 22.77 6.36 27.36
C SER A 331 23.13 5.52 28.60
N ASP A 332 22.13 5.08 29.36
CA ASP A 332 22.27 4.16 30.48
C ASP A 332 22.47 2.72 29.96
N LYS A 333 23.64 2.15 30.24
CA LYS A 333 24.03 0.82 29.74
C LYS A 333 23.13 -0.31 30.25
N GLU A 334 22.60 -0.21 31.46
CA GLU A 334 21.75 -1.26 32.03
C GLU A 334 20.37 -1.20 31.40
N LYS A 335 19.76 -0.01 31.35
CA LYS A 335 18.44 0.18 30.72
C LYS A 335 18.45 -0.14 29.23
N ALA A 336 19.48 0.29 28.49
CA ALA A 336 19.65 -0.04 27.08
C ALA A 336 19.82 -1.55 26.87
N ARG A 337 20.54 -2.24 27.76
CA ARG A 337 20.69 -3.70 27.72
C ARG A 337 19.36 -4.41 27.96
N GLU A 338 18.59 -4.00 28.97
CA GLU A 338 17.29 -4.59 29.28
C GLU A 338 16.32 -4.47 28.10
N TYR A 339 16.18 -3.26 27.55
CA TYR A 339 15.36 -3.00 26.37
C TYR A 339 15.78 -3.89 25.18
N ARG A 340 17.09 -3.91 24.87
CA ARG A 340 17.64 -4.72 23.79
C ARG A 340 17.30 -6.19 23.94
N LEU A 341 17.48 -6.75 25.14
CA LEU A 341 17.20 -8.16 25.41
C LEU A 341 15.71 -8.47 25.24
N GLU A 342 14.82 -7.57 25.65
CA GLU A 342 13.38 -7.76 25.49
C GLU A 342 12.95 -7.77 24.02
N VAL A 343 13.43 -6.83 23.19
CA VAL A 343 13.12 -6.79 21.75
C VAL A 343 13.70 -8.01 21.04
N LYS A 344 14.96 -8.37 21.32
CA LYS A 344 15.60 -9.57 20.75
C LYS A 344 14.86 -10.85 21.11
N LYS A 345 14.30 -10.96 22.33
CA LYS A 345 13.48 -12.11 22.74
C LYS A 345 12.24 -12.27 21.85
N ARG A 346 11.60 -11.18 21.41
CA ARG A 346 10.51 -11.22 20.44
C ARG A 346 11.01 -11.62 19.05
N LEU A 347 12.06 -10.98 18.56
CA LEU A 347 12.64 -11.23 17.24
C LEU A 347 13.17 -12.66 17.08
N PHE A 348 13.62 -13.28 18.17
CA PHE A 348 14.04 -14.68 18.18
C PHE A 348 12.87 -15.68 18.24
N GLY A 349 11.63 -15.21 18.46
CA GLY A 349 10.43 -16.04 18.56
C GLY A 349 10.18 -16.96 17.34
N PRO A 350 10.23 -16.43 16.10
CA PRO A 350 10.12 -17.23 14.88
C PRO A 350 11.17 -18.34 14.78
N TYR A 351 12.45 -18.04 15.06
CA TYR A 351 13.53 -19.04 15.06
C TYR A 351 13.25 -20.21 16.01
N ARG A 352 12.74 -19.92 17.22
CA ARG A 352 12.32 -20.97 18.18
C ARG A 352 11.15 -21.80 17.66
N LYS A 353 10.20 -21.19 16.95
CA LYS A 353 9.05 -21.89 16.37
C LYS A 353 9.52 -22.82 15.25
N ASN A 354 10.34 -22.33 14.33
CA ASN A 354 10.91 -23.10 13.23
C ASN A 354 11.77 -24.27 13.75
N GLN A 355 12.60 -24.06 14.78
CA GLN A 355 13.35 -25.16 15.42
C GLN A 355 12.43 -26.23 16.01
N ARG A 356 11.32 -25.85 16.65
CA ARG A 356 10.34 -26.81 17.17
C ARG A 356 9.64 -27.57 16.05
N GLU A 357 9.28 -26.90 14.95
CA GLU A 357 8.66 -27.53 13.78
C GLU A 357 9.63 -28.49 13.09
N LEU A 358 10.89 -28.09 12.88
CA LEU A 358 11.96 -28.96 12.40
C LEU A 358 12.18 -30.17 13.32
N THR A 359 12.13 -29.99 14.64
CA THR A 359 12.26 -31.10 15.60
C THR A 359 11.08 -32.07 15.50
N LYS A 360 9.88 -31.60 15.20
CA LYS A 360 8.71 -32.46 14.94
C LYS A 360 8.86 -33.18 13.60
N MET A 361 9.25 -32.48 12.54
CA MET A 361 9.48 -33.06 11.22
C MET A 361 10.55 -34.16 11.26
N ARG A 362 11.64 -33.97 12.02
CA ARG A 362 12.66 -34.99 12.31
C ARG A 362 12.12 -36.29 12.91
N LYS A 363 10.99 -36.23 13.62
CA LYS A 363 10.35 -37.42 14.22
C LYS A 363 9.39 -38.13 13.26
N CYS A 364 8.99 -37.48 12.17
CA CYS A 364 7.92 -37.95 11.28
C CYS A 364 8.38 -38.19 9.83
N LEU A 365 9.53 -37.66 9.41
CA LEU A 365 10.06 -37.79 8.05
C LEU A 365 11.27 -38.73 8.00
N ARG A 366 11.49 -39.35 6.83
CA ARG A 366 12.67 -40.18 6.59
C ARG A 366 13.92 -39.29 6.43
N PRO A 367 15.14 -39.76 6.76
CA PRO A 367 16.36 -38.96 6.67
C PRO A 367 16.60 -38.32 5.30
N GLU A 368 16.22 -39.01 4.22
CA GLU A 368 16.35 -38.54 2.83
C GLU A 368 15.44 -37.33 2.51
N GLU A 369 14.25 -37.27 3.11
CA GLU A 369 13.28 -36.17 2.98
C GLU A 369 13.64 -34.96 3.85
N LEU A 370 14.56 -35.15 4.79
CA LEU A 370 15.01 -34.13 5.74
C LEU A 370 16.15 -33.27 5.18
N VAL A 371 16.99 -33.85 4.32
CA VAL A 371 18.20 -33.21 3.75
C VAL A 371 17.84 -32.06 2.81
N SER A 372 16.71 -32.13 2.09
CA SER A 372 16.23 -31.05 1.21
C SER A 372 15.78 -29.79 1.97
N HIS A 373 15.49 -29.90 3.27
CA HIS A 373 15.02 -28.79 4.12
C HIS A 373 16.07 -28.26 5.12
N MET A 374 17.28 -28.84 5.14
CA MET A 374 18.29 -28.54 6.17
C MET A 374 19.34 -27.53 5.71
N GLY A 375 18.97 -26.24 5.68
CA GLY A 375 19.93 -25.14 5.85
C GLY A 375 20.05 -24.79 7.33
N GLN A 376 20.89 -25.50 8.10
CA GLN A 376 21.17 -25.08 9.48
C GLN A 376 22.15 -23.90 9.45
N MET A 377 21.64 -22.69 9.64
CA MET A 377 22.50 -21.54 9.95
C MET A 377 23.22 -21.80 11.27
N ASP A 378 24.53 -21.58 11.30
CA ASP A 378 25.29 -21.69 12.53
C ASP A 378 24.85 -20.65 13.57
N THR A 379 25.13 -20.91 14.85
CA THR A 379 24.71 -20.07 15.98
C THR A 379 25.26 -18.65 15.90
N GLN A 380 26.45 -18.46 15.33
CA GLN A 380 27.09 -17.15 15.22
C GLN A 380 26.36 -16.29 14.18
N THR A 381 26.11 -16.84 13.00
CA THR A 381 25.35 -16.19 11.94
C THR A 381 23.94 -15.82 12.42
N GLN A 382 23.28 -16.69 13.19
CA GLN A 382 21.98 -16.37 13.82
C GLN A 382 22.06 -15.18 14.79
N HIS A 383 23.13 -15.08 15.58
CA HIS A 383 23.34 -13.95 16.49
C HIS A 383 23.56 -12.64 15.74
N GLU A 384 24.31 -12.69 14.64
CA GLU A 384 24.59 -11.54 13.77
C GLU A 384 23.31 -11.06 13.06
N GLU A 385 22.50 -11.96 12.50
CA GLU A 385 21.20 -11.62 11.91
C GLU A 385 20.22 -11.03 12.91
N LEU A 386 20.18 -11.58 14.13
CA LEU A 386 19.33 -11.07 15.20
C LEU A 386 19.76 -9.66 15.66
N GLU A 387 21.07 -9.37 15.66
CA GLU A 387 21.57 -8.02 15.90
C GLU A 387 21.20 -7.08 14.75
N LYS A 388 21.40 -7.46 13.49
CA LYS A 388 20.99 -6.67 12.32
C LYS A 388 19.50 -6.33 12.37
N SER A 389 18.67 -7.35 12.59
CA SER A 389 17.21 -7.20 12.70
C SER A 389 16.81 -6.28 13.87
N TYR A 390 17.52 -6.37 14.99
CA TYR A 390 17.30 -5.46 16.14
C TYR A 390 17.63 -4.02 15.78
N GLN A 391 18.74 -3.75 15.11
CA GLN A 391 19.15 -2.40 14.72
C GLN A 391 18.14 -1.76 13.76
N VAL A 392 17.70 -2.50 12.73
CA VAL A 392 16.68 -2.04 11.78
C VAL A 392 15.39 -1.67 12.51
N VAL A 393 14.89 -2.55 13.39
CA VAL A 393 13.67 -2.30 14.16
C VAL A 393 13.79 -1.07 15.06
N VAL A 394 14.93 -0.88 15.72
CA VAL A 394 15.14 0.28 16.60
C VAL A 394 15.26 1.58 15.80
N GLU A 395 15.89 1.54 14.62
CA GLU A 395 15.92 2.69 13.72
C GLU A 395 14.52 3.10 13.27
N ASP A 396 13.70 2.13 12.84
CA ASP A 396 12.30 2.38 12.48
C ASP A 396 11.52 2.98 13.66
N TYR A 397 11.70 2.44 14.86
CA TYR A 397 11.03 2.96 16.06
C TYR A 397 11.47 4.39 16.39
N ARG A 398 12.75 4.75 16.19
CA ARG A 398 13.23 6.13 16.38
C ARG A 398 12.57 7.09 15.41
N ARG A 399 12.48 6.73 14.13
CA ARG A 399 11.79 7.54 13.11
C ARG A 399 10.32 7.79 13.49
N ILE A 400 9.63 6.78 14.03
CA ILE A 400 8.25 6.92 14.53
C ILE A 400 8.19 7.90 15.71
N ILE A 401 9.12 7.79 16.67
CA ILE A 401 9.17 8.69 17.84
C ILE A 401 9.44 10.14 17.42
N GLU A 402 10.38 10.35 16.50
CA GLU A 402 10.69 11.67 15.93
C GLU A 402 9.46 12.28 15.26
N ARG A 403 8.76 11.50 14.43
CA ARG A 403 7.52 11.94 13.77
C ARG A 403 6.39 12.27 14.75
N LEU A 404 6.29 11.56 15.87
CA LEU A 404 5.31 11.88 16.92
C LEU A 404 5.66 13.18 17.65
N ALA A 405 6.95 13.52 17.75
CA ALA A 405 7.41 14.75 18.41
C ALA A 405 7.22 15.99 17.54
N THR A 406 7.26 15.87 16.20
CA THR A 406 7.03 17.01 15.29
C THR A 406 5.56 17.40 15.14
N GLN A 407 4.63 16.56 15.58
CA GLN A 407 3.19 16.80 15.52
C GLN A 407 2.53 17.09 16.87
N ALA A 408 3.31 17.02 17.96
CA ALA A 408 2.88 17.37 19.32
C ALA A 408 3.22 18.83 19.61
#